data_AF-A9NIW3-F1
#
_entry.id   AF-A9NIW3-F1
#
_cell.length_a   1.000
_cell.length_b   1.000
_cell.length_c   1.000
_cell.angle_alpha   90.00
_cell.angle_beta   90.00
_cell.angle_gamma   90.00
#
_symmetry.space_group_name_H-M   'P 1'
#
loop_
_entity.id
_entity.type
_entity.pdbx_description
1 polymer ?
#
loop_
_entity_poly.entity_id
_entity_poly.type
_entity_poly.pdbx_seq_one_letter_code
_entity_poly.pdbx_strand_id
1 'polypeptide(L)'
;MVPKNLIMFSSLAVEQPLPKSKLWKIIMVASIAAGVQFGWALQLSLLTPYVQLLGIPHKFASFIWLCGPISGMIVQPVVGYYSDNCTSRFGRRRPFIAAGAALVTIAVFLIGFAADLGHSSGDPLEKGSSKPRAIAVFVVGFWILDVANNMLQGPCRALLADLSGGKAGRMRTANAFFSFFMAVGN
;
A
#
# COMPACT_ATOMS: atom_id res chain seq x y z
N MET A 1 33.33 40.36 14.49
CA MET A 1 32.09 40.88 13.87
C MET A 1 32.06 40.43 12.42
N VAL A 2 31.28 39.40 12.11
CA VAL A 2 31.07 38.92 10.73
C VAL A 2 29.89 39.69 10.14
N PRO A 3 29.99 40.25 8.93
CA PRO A 3 28.90 41.06 8.37
C PRO A 3 27.65 40.18 8.12
N LYS A 4 26.50 40.62 8.66
CA LYS A 4 25.19 39.95 8.59
C LYS A 4 24.62 39.80 7.16
N ASN A 5 25.31 40.33 6.15
CA ASN A 5 24.84 40.37 4.77
C ASN A 5 25.22 39.12 3.97
N LEU A 6 26.10 38.26 4.49
CA LEU A 6 26.54 37.05 3.78
C LEU A 6 25.62 35.83 4.01
N ILE A 7 24.79 35.86 5.06
CA ILE A 7 23.86 34.75 5.39
C ILE A 7 22.53 34.88 4.63
N MET A 8 22.16 36.09 4.18
CA MET A 8 20.87 36.32 3.50
C MET A 8 20.87 35.83 2.03
N PHE A 9 22.03 35.68 1.38
CA PHE A 9 22.09 35.26 -0.03
C PHE A 9 22.01 33.75 -0.27
N SER A 10 22.19 32.91 0.76
CA SER A 10 22.03 31.46 0.62
C SER A 10 20.57 30.99 0.61
N SER A 11 19.63 31.86 1.03
CA SER A 11 18.19 31.54 1.08
C SER A 11 17.47 31.77 -0.26
N LEU A 12 18.19 32.23 -1.29
CA LEU A 12 17.69 32.44 -2.65
C LEU A 12 18.21 31.38 -3.63
N ALA A 13 18.47 30.15 -3.15
CA ALA A 13 18.44 29.00 -4.05
C ALA A 13 17.01 28.92 -4.59
N VAL A 14 16.77 29.60 -5.71
CA VAL A 14 15.57 29.47 -6.53
C VAL A 14 15.34 27.98 -6.65
N GLU A 15 14.30 27.47 -5.98
CA GLU A 15 13.90 26.08 -6.07
C GLU A 15 13.60 25.86 -7.55
N GLN A 16 14.58 25.29 -8.27
CA GLN A 16 14.50 25.08 -9.70
C GLN A 16 13.19 24.32 -9.95
N PRO A 17 12.25 24.86 -10.74
CA PRO A 17 10.94 24.24 -10.87
C PRO A 17 11.16 22.82 -11.38
N LEU A 18 10.73 21.82 -10.58
CA LEU A 18 10.92 20.41 -10.92
C LEU A 18 10.52 20.18 -12.39
N PRO A 19 11.35 19.44 -13.16
CA PRO A 19 11.11 19.23 -14.58
C PRO A 19 9.67 18.77 -14.80
N LYS A 20 8.96 19.45 -15.72
CA LYS A 20 7.54 19.21 -15.98
C LYS A 20 7.29 17.73 -16.24
N SER A 21 6.73 17.01 -15.26
CA SER A 21 6.35 15.62 -15.51
C SER A 21 5.15 15.60 -16.46
N LYS A 22 5.17 14.69 -17.44
CA LYS A 22 4.07 14.53 -18.39
C LYS A 22 2.80 14.15 -17.63
N LEU A 23 1.64 14.70 -18.00
CA LEU A 23 0.35 14.42 -17.36
C LEU A 23 0.06 12.90 -17.29
N TRP A 24 0.44 12.17 -18.34
CA TRP A 24 0.39 10.71 -18.38
C TRP A 24 1.03 10.03 -17.17
N LYS A 25 2.18 10.55 -16.71
CA LYS A 25 2.89 9.99 -15.54
C LYS A 25 2.12 10.22 -14.24
N ILE A 26 1.41 11.35 -14.11
CA ILE A 26 0.52 11.61 -12.98
C ILE A 26 -0.63 10.61 -12.98
N ILE A 27 -1.25 10.39 -14.14
CA ILE A 27 -2.36 9.43 -14.30
C ILE A 27 -1.90 8.01 -13.92
N MET A 28 -0.74 7.57 -14.43
CA MET A 28 -0.18 6.24 -14.12
C MET A 28 0.17 6.05 -12.63
N VAL A 29 0.62 7.09 -11.94
CA VAL A 29 0.88 7.00 -10.49
C VAL A 29 -0.42 7.06 -9.71
N ALA A 30 -1.38 7.88 -10.15
CA ALA A 30 -2.70 7.96 -9.53
C ALA A 30 -3.48 6.65 -9.65
N SER A 31 -3.30 5.87 -10.73
CA SER A 31 -3.98 4.58 -10.91
C SER A 31 -3.58 3.52 -9.88
N ILE A 32 -2.44 3.67 -9.21
CA ILE A 32 -2.05 2.79 -8.10
C ILE A 32 -3.09 2.86 -6.96
N ALA A 33 -3.75 4.01 -6.80
CA ALA A 33 -4.81 4.18 -5.81
C ALA A 33 -5.99 3.21 -6.02
N ALA A 34 -6.33 2.91 -7.27
CA ALA A 34 -7.36 1.90 -7.58
C ALA A 34 -6.96 0.51 -7.09
N GLY A 35 -5.70 0.12 -7.28
CA GLY A 35 -5.19 -1.16 -6.80
C GLY A 35 -5.18 -1.27 -5.27
N VAL A 36 -4.80 -0.18 -4.58
CA VAL A 36 -4.84 -0.13 -3.10
C VAL A 36 -6.28 -0.25 -2.59
N GLN A 37 -7.23 0.46 -3.20
CA GLN A 37 -8.64 0.38 -2.79
C GLN A 37 -9.24 -0.98 -3.09
N PHE A 38 -8.88 -1.57 -4.23
CA PHE A 38 -9.28 -2.94 -4.54
C PHE A 38 -8.74 -3.93 -3.50
N GLY A 39 -7.49 -3.76 -3.06
CA GLY A 39 -6.90 -4.54 -1.97
C GLY A 39 -7.68 -4.41 -0.66
N TRP A 40 -8.12 -3.22 -0.30
CA TRP A 40 -8.98 -2.99 0.86
C TRP A 40 -10.37 -3.62 0.70
N ALA A 41 -10.98 -3.47 -0.48
CA ALA A 41 -12.27 -4.06 -0.80
C ALA A 41 -12.23 -5.60 -0.69
N LEU A 42 -11.16 -6.23 -1.21
CA LEU A 42 -10.91 -7.66 -1.07
C LEU A 42 -10.80 -8.08 0.40
N GLN A 43 -10.08 -7.33 1.23
CA GLN A 43 -9.94 -7.66 2.64
C GLN A 43 -11.28 -7.61 3.37
N LEU A 44 -12.03 -6.52 3.17
CA LEU A 44 -13.33 -6.31 3.80
C LEU A 44 -14.35 -7.36 3.35
N SER A 45 -14.26 -7.81 2.09
CA SER A 45 -15.20 -8.77 1.49
C SER A 45 -14.84 -10.23 1.77
N LEU A 46 -13.56 -10.59 1.88
CA LEU A 46 -13.14 -12.00 1.96
C LEU A 46 -12.98 -12.52 3.39
N LEU A 47 -12.60 -11.68 4.37
CA LEU A 47 -12.22 -12.17 5.71
C LEU A 47 -13.34 -12.97 6.38
N THR A 48 -14.49 -12.33 6.57
CA THR A 48 -15.63 -12.96 7.27
C THR A 48 -16.13 -14.23 6.58
N PRO A 49 -16.45 -14.24 5.27
CA PRO A 49 -16.95 -15.45 4.63
C PRO A 49 -15.90 -16.56 4.54
N TYR A 50 -14.62 -16.25 4.33
CA TYR A 50 -13.58 -17.28 4.21
C TYR A 50 -13.29 -17.97 5.55
N VAL A 51 -13.24 -17.19 6.64
CA VAL A 51 -13.09 -17.73 8.01
C VAL A 51 -14.26 -18.64 8.38
N GLN A 52 -15.49 -18.27 7.99
CA GLN A 52 -16.68 -19.10 8.19
C GLN A 52 -16.66 -20.38 7.35
N LEU A 53 -16.24 -20.30 6.08
CA LEU A 53 -16.08 -21.47 5.20
C LEU A 53 -15.09 -22.50 5.74
N LEU A 54 -14.05 -22.05 6.45
CA LEU A 54 -13.05 -22.90 7.08
C LEU A 54 -13.47 -23.44 8.47
N GLY A 55 -14.70 -23.12 8.91
CA GLY A 55 -15.29 -23.61 10.16
C GLY A 55 -14.79 -22.90 11.42
N ILE A 56 -14.14 -21.74 11.30
CA ILE A 56 -13.67 -20.98 12.45
C ILE A 56 -14.85 -20.22 13.08
N PRO A 57 -15.01 -20.25 14.43
CA PRO A 57 -15.97 -19.41 15.11
C PRO A 57 -15.76 -17.92 14.82
N HIS A 58 -16.85 -17.19 14.54
CA HIS A 58 -16.80 -15.77 14.15
C HIS A 58 -16.01 -14.88 15.13
N LYS A 59 -15.96 -15.26 16.42
CA LYS A 59 -15.18 -14.57 17.47
C LYS A 59 -13.70 -14.41 17.12
N PHE A 60 -13.13 -15.31 16.32
CA PHE A 60 -11.71 -15.23 15.94
C PHE A 60 -11.43 -14.29 14.77
N ALA A 61 -12.45 -13.88 14.01
CA ALA A 61 -12.29 -12.90 12.93
C ALA A 61 -11.72 -11.57 13.46
N SER A 62 -12.10 -11.17 14.67
CA SER A 62 -11.58 -9.97 15.34
C SER A 62 -10.07 -10.01 15.55
N PHE A 63 -9.50 -11.19 15.84
CA PHE A 63 -8.04 -11.32 15.98
C PHE A 63 -7.31 -11.17 14.64
N ILE A 64 -7.91 -11.65 13.56
CA ILE A 64 -7.32 -11.50 12.21
C ILE A 64 -7.38 -10.02 11.80
N TRP A 65 -8.49 -9.33 12.10
CA TRP A 65 -8.67 -7.90 11.87
C TRP A 65 -7.70 -7.00 12.66
N LEU A 66 -7.02 -7.50 13.70
CA LEU A 66 -5.99 -6.74 14.40
C LEU A 66 -4.84 -6.31 13.49
N CYS A 67 -4.65 -6.96 12.33
CA CYS A 67 -3.65 -6.51 11.37
C CYS A 67 -3.83 -5.04 11.01
N GLY A 68 -5.07 -4.59 10.74
CA GLY A 68 -5.36 -3.23 10.26
C GLY A 68 -4.79 -2.13 11.16
N PRO A 69 -5.16 -2.07 12.46
CA PRO A 69 -4.58 -1.07 13.36
C PRO A 69 -3.08 -1.27 13.60
N ILE A 70 -2.60 -2.52 13.72
CA ILE A 70 -1.19 -2.80 14.01
C ILE A 70 -0.31 -2.36 12.82
N SER A 71 -0.66 -2.76 11.61
CA SER A 71 0.06 -2.40 10.40
C SER A 71 -0.07 -0.91 10.11
N GLY A 72 -1.24 -0.30 10.32
CA GLY A 72 -1.43 1.14 10.16
C GLY A 72 -0.52 1.94 11.09
N MET A 73 -0.43 1.54 12.35
CA MET A 73 0.43 2.20 13.35
C MET A 73 1.92 2.03 13.07
N ILE A 74 2.34 0.88 12.53
CA ILE A 74 3.78 0.56 12.37
C ILE A 74 4.27 0.86 10.95
N VAL A 75 3.59 0.35 9.94
CA VAL A 75 4.04 0.40 8.54
C VAL A 75 4.06 1.82 8.03
N GLN A 76 3.02 2.62 8.30
CA GLN A 76 2.94 3.99 7.78
C GLN A 76 4.10 4.89 8.24
N PRO A 77 4.44 5.01 9.54
CA PRO A 77 5.57 5.85 9.96
C PRO A 77 6.92 5.28 9.51
N VAL A 78 7.10 3.96 9.58
CA VAL A 78 8.35 3.29 9.16
C VAL A 78 8.60 3.53 7.67
N VAL A 79 7.62 3.21 6.83
CA VAL A 79 7.73 3.39 5.38
C VAL A 79 7.85 4.87 5.02
N GLY A 80 7.12 5.76 5.70
CA GLY A 80 7.26 7.20 5.53
C GLY A 80 8.71 7.64 5.72
N TYR A 81 9.28 7.38 6.90
CA TYR A 81 10.65 7.74 7.26
C TYR A 81 11.69 7.13 6.31
N TYR A 82 11.65 5.82 6.07
CA TYR A 82 12.64 5.16 5.21
C TYR A 82 12.48 5.55 3.75
N SER A 83 11.25 5.79 3.28
CA SER A 83 11.04 6.28 1.92
C SER A 83 11.60 7.68 1.76
N ASP A 84 11.46 8.58 2.73
CA ASP A 84 11.96 9.95 2.64
C ASP A 84 13.49 10.09 2.74
N ASN A 85 14.18 9.06 3.23
CA ASN A 85 15.64 9.01 3.34
C ASN A 85 16.32 8.12 2.28
N CYS A 86 15.54 7.50 1.38
CA CYS A 86 16.09 6.55 0.41
C CYS A 86 16.83 7.25 -0.75
N THR A 87 18.07 6.81 -1.01
CA THR A 87 18.96 7.32 -2.07
C THR A 87 19.06 6.39 -3.28
N SER A 88 18.09 5.49 -3.46
CA SER A 88 18.10 4.49 -4.55
C SER A 88 18.21 5.13 -5.95
N ARG A 89 18.93 4.46 -6.86
CA ARG A 89 19.10 4.86 -8.27
C ARG A 89 17.79 5.03 -9.05
N PHE A 90 16.71 4.38 -8.59
CA PHE A 90 15.38 4.47 -9.19
C PHE A 90 14.56 5.65 -8.68
N GLY A 91 15.12 6.44 -7.77
CA GLY A 91 14.46 7.52 -7.06
C GLY A 91 13.97 7.08 -5.69
N ARG A 92 13.75 8.06 -4.84
CA ARG A 92 13.48 7.93 -3.42
C ARG A 92 12.26 7.06 -3.06
N ARG A 93 11.11 7.30 -3.71
CA ARG A 93 9.83 6.67 -3.35
C ARG A 93 9.48 5.40 -4.14
N ARG A 94 10.05 5.25 -5.33
CA ARG A 94 9.74 4.14 -6.25
C ARG A 94 10.08 2.74 -5.73
N PRO A 95 11.19 2.48 -5.00
CA PRO A 95 11.47 1.13 -4.51
C PRO A 95 10.42 0.64 -3.50
N PHE A 96 9.88 1.53 -2.67
CA PHE A 96 8.81 1.19 -1.71
C PHE A 96 7.49 0.87 -2.42
N ILE A 97 7.17 1.61 -3.49
CA ILE A 97 6.00 1.31 -4.32
C ILE A 97 6.16 -0.05 -5.02
N ALA A 98 7.35 -0.34 -5.56
CA ALA A 98 7.62 -1.63 -6.20
C ALA A 98 7.57 -2.79 -5.20
N ALA A 99 8.15 -2.61 -4.00
CA ALA A 99 8.09 -3.60 -2.93
C ALA A 99 6.63 -3.83 -2.48
N GLY A 100 5.86 -2.77 -2.26
CA GLY A 100 4.44 -2.87 -1.92
C GLY A 100 3.64 -3.60 -3.00
N ALA A 101 3.87 -3.28 -4.28
CA ALA A 101 3.22 -3.98 -5.39
C ALA A 101 3.56 -5.48 -5.43
N ALA A 102 4.83 -5.84 -5.19
CA ALA A 102 5.25 -7.24 -5.11
C ALA A 102 4.60 -7.97 -3.92
N LEU A 103 4.51 -7.31 -2.75
CA LEU A 103 3.81 -7.85 -1.59
C LEU A 103 2.31 -8.05 -1.86
N VAL A 104 1.64 -7.10 -2.55
CA VAL A 104 0.24 -7.28 -3.00
C VAL A 104 0.12 -8.51 -3.89
N THR A 105 1.02 -8.68 -4.88
CA THR A 105 1.00 -9.85 -5.76
C THR A 105 1.11 -11.15 -4.95
N ILE A 106 2.10 -11.26 -4.06
CA ILE A 106 2.30 -12.43 -3.20
C ILE A 106 1.06 -12.68 -2.33
N ALA A 107 0.51 -11.64 -1.72
CA ALA A 107 -0.66 -11.75 -0.87
C ALA A 107 -1.90 -12.26 -1.61
N VAL A 108 -2.17 -11.72 -2.80
CA VAL A 108 -3.31 -12.16 -3.64
C VAL A 108 -3.14 -13.62 -4.06
N PHE A 109 -1.93 -14.07 -4.39
CA PHE A 109 -1.66 -15.48 -4.66
C PHE A 109 -1.93 -16.36 -3.43
N LEU A 110 -1.42 -15.97 -2.25
CA LEU A 110 -1.64 -16.72 -1.02
C LEU A 110 -3.14 -16.81 -0.66
N ILE A 111 -3.87 -15.70 -0.76
CA ILE A 111 -5.31 -15.66 -0.47
C ILE A 111 -6.10 -16.48 -1.48
N GLY A 112 -5.83 -16.29 -2.78
CA GLY A 112 -6.54 -16.96 -3.87
C GLY A 112 -6.35 -18.48 -3.87
N PHE A 113 -5.16 -18.95 -3.51
CA PHE A 113 -4.81 -20.37 -3.47
C PHE A 113 -4.73 -20.94 -2.05
N ALA A 114 -5.27 -20.25 -1.04
CA ALA A 114 -5.14 -20.69 0.36
C ALA A 114 -5.71 -22.10 0.61
N ALA A 115 -6.85 -22.43 -0.02
CA ALA A 115 -7.47 -23.74 0.10
C ALA A 115 -6.62 -24.84 -0.57
N ASP A 116 -6.12 -24.59 -1.78
CA ASP A 116 -5.27 -25.54 -2.52
C ASP A 116 -3.93 -25.76 -1.82
N LEU A 117 -3.31 -24.70 -1.31
CA LEU A 117 -2.07 -24.76 -0.55
C LEU A 117 -2.26 -25.49 0.79
N GLY A 118 -3.39 -25.24 1.47
CA GLY A 118 -3.74 -25.96 2.69
C GLY A 118 -3.93 -27.45 2.43
N HIS A 119 -4.65 -27.79 1.36
CA HIS A 119 -4.88 -29.18 0.96
C HIS A 119 -3.58 -29.89 0.58
N SER A 120 -2.74 -29.28 -0.27
CA SER A 120 -1.41 -29.79 -0.63
C SER A 120 -0.51 -29.99 0.59
N SER A 121 -0.64 -29.12 1.58
CA SER A 121 0.08 -29.24 2.85
C SER A 121 -0.51 -30.29 3.80
N GLY A 122 -1.63 -30.92 3.43
CA GLY A 122 -2.26 -32.07 4.09
C GLY A 122 -3.56 -31.77 4.85
N ASP A 123 -4.24 -30.65 4.58
CA ASP A 123 -5.58 -30.43 5.12
C ASP A 123 -6.61 -31.40 4.53
N PRO A 124 -7.55 -31.91 5.34
CA PRO A 124 -8.59 -32.84 4.88
C PRO A 124 -9.53 -32.18 3.87
N LEU A 125 -9.96 -32.97 2.88
CA LEU A 125 -10.93 -32.55 1.84
C LEU A 125 -12.38 -32.56 2.34
N GLU A 126 -12.66 -33.28 3.44
CA GLU A 126 -14.01 -33.44 3.97
C GLU A 126 -14.64 -32.11 4.39
N LYS A 127 -15.93 -31.97 4.09
CA LYS A 127 -16.75 -30.83 4.53
C LYS A 127 -17.00 -30.96 6.03
N GLY A 128 -16.66 -29.93 6.80
CA GLY A 128 -16.85 -29.89 8.26
C GLY A 128 -15.60 -30.17 9.09
N SER A 129 -14.51 -30.63 8.47
CA SER A 129 -13.21 -30.79 9.13
C SER A 129 -12.47 -29.45 9.21
N SER A 130 -11.80 -29.19 10.34
CA SER A 130 -10.97 -28.00 10.49
C SER A 130 -9.82 -28.02 9.49
N LYS A 131 -9.60 -26.90 8.80
CA LYS A 131 -8.55 -26.73 7.77
C LYS A 131 -7.47 -25.76 8.24
N PRO A 132 -6.69 -26.10 9.28
CA PRO A 132 -5.79 -25.17 9.95
C PRO A 132 -4.71 -24.62 9.03
N ARG A 133 -4.25 -25.38 8.02
CA ARG A 133 -3.19 -24.93 7.12
C ARG A 133 -3.71 -23.93 6.10
N ALA A 134 -4.90 -24.16 5.54
CA ALA A 134 -5.58 -23.18 4.68
C ALA A 134 -5.88 -21.88 5.44
N ILE A 135 -6.31 -22.00 6.70
CA ILE A 135 -6.50 -20.86 7.60
C ILE A 135 -5.19 -20.08 7.78
N ALA A 136 -4.09 -20.77 8.09
CA ALA A 136 -2.80 -20.12 8.31
C ALA A 136 -2.30 -19.40 7.05
N VAL A 137 -2.38 -20.04 5.88
CA VAL A 137 -2.01 -19.43 4.59
C VAL A 137 -2.86 -18.20 4.30
N PHE A 138 -4.17 -18.30 4.51
CA PHE A 138 -5.08 -17.17 4.33
C PHE A 138 -4.76 -16.01 5.27
N VAL A 139 -4.57 -16.28 6.57
CA VAL A 139 -4.25 -15.24 7.57
C VAL A 139 -2.93 -14.55 7.25
N VAL A 140 -1.90 -15.31 6.86
CA VAL A 140 -0.60 -14.76 6.45
C VAL A 140 -0.77 -13.89 5.20
N GLY A 141 -1.46 -14.39 4.17
CA GLY A 141 -1.75 -13.62 2.95
C GLY A 141 -2.53 -12.34 3.25
N PHE A 142 -3.53 -12.42 4.13
CA PHE A 142 -4.34 -11.29 4.57
C PHE A 142 -3.50 -10.21 5.26
N TRP A 143 -2.64 -10.61 6.20
CA TRP A 143 -1.73 -9.69 6.90
C TRP A 143 -0.71 -9.06 5.95
N ILE A 144 -0.17 -9.82 5.00
CA ILE A 144 0.75 -9.27 3.99
C ILE A 144 0.00 -8.25 3.12
N LEU A 145 -1.23 -8.53 2.70
CA LEU A 145 -2.03 -7.60 1.90
C LEU A 145 -2.25 -6.28 2.65
N ASP A 146 -2.54 -6.35 3.95
CA ASP A 146 -2.78 -5.19 4.80
C ASP A 146 -1.51 -4.35 4.99
N VAL A 147 -0.38 -4.99 5.27
CA VAL A 147 0.93 -4.33 5.30
C VAL A 147 1.25 -3.68 3.94
N ALA A 148 1.00 -4.38 2.84
CA ALA A 148 1.29 -3.89 1.49
C ALA A 148 0.42 -2.66 1.13
N ASN A 149 -0.87 -2.69 1.46
CA ASN A 149 -1.78 -1.58 1.26
C ASN A 149 -1.35 -0.34 2.07
N ASN A 150 -0.99 -0.53 3.34
CA ASN A 150 -0.46 0.55 4.18
C ASN A 150 0.88 1.10 3.65
N MET A 151 1.77 0.22 3.16
CA MET A 151 3.05 0.60 2.54
C MET A 151 2.85 1.41 1.25
N LEU A 152 1.82 1.13 0.46
CA LEU A 152 1.59 1.82 -0.81
C LEU A 152 0.99 3.22 -0.63
N GLN A 153 0.10 3.42 0.34
CA GLN A 153 -0.65 4.68 0.49
C GLN A 153 0.24 5.92 0.62
N GLY A 154 1.20 5.91 1.54
CA GLY A 154 2.06 7.06 1.84
C GLY A 154 2.98 7.43 0.66
N PRO A 155 3.87 6.53 0.22
CA PRO A 155 4.79 6.77 -0.89
C PRO A 155 4.09 7.11 -2.21
N CYS A 156 2.93 6.53 -2.52
CA CYS A 156 2.19 6.86 -3.74
C CYS A 156 1.68 8.30 -3.73
N ARG A 157 1.03 8.73 -2.64
CA ARG A 157 0.57 10.12 -2.52
C ARG A 157 1.74 11.09 -2.55
N ALA A 158 2.82 10.76 -1.87
CA ALA A 158 3.97 11.64 -1.80
C ALA A 158 4.73 11.70 -3.16
N LEU A 159 4.77 10.60 -3.93
CA LEU A 159 5.28 10.62 -5.31
C LEU A 159 4.39 11.47 -6.24
N LEU A 160 3.07 11.40 -6.05
CA LEU A 160 2.11 12.23 -6.78
C LEU A 160 2.33 13.73 -6.50
N ALA A 161 2.61 14.06 -5.24
CA ALA A 161 2.97 15.41 -4.82
C ALA A 161 4.29 15.88 -5.45
N ASP A 162 5.34 15.04 -5.41
CA ASP A 162 6.62 15.32 -6.06
C ASP A 162 6.43 15.58 -7.58
N LEU A 163 5.60 14.79 -8.27
CA LEU A 163 5.30 14.96 -9.70
C LEU A 163 4.53 16.24 -10.05
N SER A 164 3.88 16.86 -9.06
CA SER A 164 3.15 18.11 -9.19
C SER A 164 4.07 19.34 -9.12
N GLY A 165 5.31 19.17 -8.61
CA GLY A 165 6.36 20.19 -8.64
C GLY A 165 5.97 21.49 -7.94
N GLY A 166 5.30 21.40 -6.79
CA GLY A 166 4.87 22.54 -5.98
C GLY A 166 3.73 23.40 -6.56
N LYS A 167 3.22 23.09 -7.75
CA LYS A 167 2.17 23.89 -8.40
C LYS A 167 0.77 23.48 -7.96
N ALA A 168 0.06 24.40 -7.32
CA ALA A 168 -1.30 24.18 -6.82
C ALA A 168 -2.28 23.66 -7.90
N GLY A 169 -2.20 24.18 -9.13
CA GLY A 169 -3.04 23.72 -10.24
C GLY A 169 -2.82 22.24 -10.61
N ARG A 170 -1.55 21.81 -10.69
CA ARG A 170 -1.22 20.41 -11.00
C ARG A 170 -1.50 19.48 -9.83
N MET A 171 -1.29 19.93 -8.59
CA MET A 171 -1.68 19.17 -7.40
C MET A 171 -3.18 18.90 -7.40
N ARG A 172 -4.00 19.88 -7.79
CA ARG A 172 -5.45 19.72 -7.92
C ARG A 172 -5.81 18.68 -8.98
N THR A 173 -5.20 18.73 -10.16
CA THR A 173 -5.38 17.71 -11.20
C THR A 173 -4.95 16.33 -10.72
N ALA A 174 -3.81 16.25 -10.03
CA ALA A 174 -3.29 14.99 -9.52
C ALA A 174 -4.22 14.38 -8.46
N ASN A 175 -4.70 15.18 -7.51
CA ASN A 175 -5.69 14.77 -6.52
C ASN A 175 -7.02 14.37 -7.16
N ALA A 176 -7.45 15.06 -8.23
CA ALA A 176 -8.65 14.67 -8.96
C ALA A 176 -8.53 13.26 -9.58
N PHE A 177 -7.42 12.96 -10.25
CA PHE A 177 -7.16 11.62 -10.77
C PHE A 177 -7.02 10.59 -9.65
N PHE A 178 -6.33 10.93 -8.56
CA PHE A 178 -6.18 10.04 -7.42
C PHE A 178 -7.54 9.67 -6.82
N SER A 179 -8.42 10.65 -6.57
CA SER A 179 -9.78 10.42 -6.08
C SER A 179 -10.62 9.61 -7.07
N PHE A 180 -10.51 9.88 -8.37
CA PHE A 180 -11.18 9.08 -9.39
C PHE A 180 -10.76 7.61 -9.31
N PHE A 181 -9.46 7.32 -9.25
CA PHE A 181 -8.98 5.94 -9.15
C PHE A 181 -9.31 5.29 -7.81
N MET A 182 -9.31 6.05 -6.71
CA MET A 182 -9.80 5.55 -5.42
C MET A 182 -11.26 5.09 -5.52
N ALA A 183 -12.11 5.85 -6.22
CA ALA A 183 -13.51 5.48 -6.44
C ALA A 183 -13.66 4.26 -7.34
N VAL A 184 -12.81 4.11 -8.37
CA VAL A 184 -12.83 2.94 -9.25
C VAL A 184 -12.49 1.65 -8.50
N GLY A 185 -11.59 1.70 -7.51
CA GLY A 185 -11.17 0.53 -6.76
C GLY A 185 -12.08 0.12 -5.60
N ASN A 186 -13.14 0.88 -5.31
CA ASN A 186 -14.00 0.69 -4.14
C ASN A 186 -15.40 0.20 -4.54
#